data_AF-A0A1B2YKK2-F1
#
_entry.id   AF-A0A1B2YKK2-F1
#
_cell.length_a   1.000
_cell.length_b   1.000
_cell.length_c   1.000
_cell.angle_alpha   90.00
_cell.angle_beta   90.00
_cell.angle_gamma   90.00
#
_symmetry.space_group_name_H-M   'P 1'
#
loop_
_entity.id
_entity.type
_entity.pdbx_description
1 polymer ?
#
loop_
_entity_poly.entity_id
_entity_poly.type
_entity_poly.pdbx_seq_one_letter_code
_entity_poly.pdbx_strand_id
1 'polypeptide(L)' 'YVSRMKETQKSIYYITGESKEQVANSAFVERVRKRGFEVVYMTEPIDEYCVQQLKEFDGKSLVSVT' A
#
# COMPACT_ATOMS: atom_id res chain seq x y z
N TYR A 1 6.53 -6.36 -5.85
CA TYR A 1 5.32 -6.49 -5.02
C TYR A 1 4.45 -7.62 -5.53
N VAL A 2 3.90 -7.53 -6.75
CA VAL A 2 2.97 -8.53 -7.31
C VAL A 2 3.48 -9.98 -7.27
N SER A 3 4.75 -10.25 -7.61
CA SER A 3 5.32 -11.61 -7.58
C SER A 3 5.52 -12.19 -6.16
N ARG A 4 5.35 -11.39 -5.11
CA ARG A 4 5.51 -11.79 -3.69
C ARG A 4 4.19 -11.75 -2.92
N MET A 5 3.10 -11.35 -3.58
CA MET A 5 1.78 -11.34 -2.96
C MET A 5 1.35 -12.77 -2.66
N LYS A 6 0.74 -12.98 -1.49
CA LYS A 6 0.09 -14.26 -1.17
C LYS A 6 -1.03 -14.50 -2.18
N GLU A 7 -1.28 -15.76 -2.55
CA GLU A 7 -2.35 -16.13 -3.49
C GLU A 7 -3.74 -15.64 -3.07
N THR A 8 -3.95 -15.42 -1.76
CA THR A 8 -5.20 -14.87 -1.19
C THR A 8 -5.29 -13.34 -1.24
N GLN A 9 -4.22 -12.64 -1.60
CA GLN A 9 -4.17 -11.18 -1.58
C GLN A 9 -4.74 -10.59 -2.89
N LYS A 10 -6.01 -10.19 -2.84
CA LYS A 10 -6.73 -9.58 -3.98
C LYS A 10 -6.48 -8.08 -4.17
N SER A 11 -5.83 -7.43 -3.20
CA SER A 11 -5.64 -5.97 -3.20
C SER A 11 -4.21 -5.58 -2.85
N ILE A 12 -3.72 -4.53 -3.48
CA ILE A 12 -2.41 -3.94 -3.21
C ILE A 12 -2.60 -2.88 -2.14
N TYR A 13 -1.98 -3.10 -0.98
CA TYR A 13 -2.07 -2.17 0.14
C TYR A 13 -0.98 -1.11 0.02
N TYR A 14 -1.36 0.16 0.10
CA TYR A 14 -0.42 1.28 0.08
C TYR A 14 -0.76 2.31 1.16
N ILE A 15 0.22 3.11 1.57
CA ILE A 15 0.05 4.24 2.47
C ILE A 15 0.78 5.44 1.90
N THR A 16 0.11 6.59 1.91
CA THR A 16 0.70 7.89 1.56
C THR A 16 1.08 8.63 2.84
N GLY A 17 2.21 9.34 2.82
CA GLY A 17 2.59 10.21 3.93
C GLY A 17 3.90 10.95 3.68
N GLU A 18 4.16 11.99 4.47
CA GLU A 18 5.26 12.93 4.23
C GLU A 18 6.66 12.32 4.43
N SER A 19 6.76 11.18 5.13
CA SER A 19 8.04 10.53 5.42
C SER A 19 7.90 9.02 5.64
N LYS A 20 8.87 8.26 5.13
CA LYS A 20 8.93 6.80 5.25
C LYS A 20 8.86 6.32 6.69
N GLU A 21 9.51 7.03 7.62
CA GLU A 21 9.53 6.70 9.04
C GLU A 21 8.17 6.87 9.70
N GLN A 22 7.43 7.93 9.33
CA GLN A 22 6.09 8.20 9.84
C GLN A 22 5.09 7.14 9.38
N VAL A 23 5.11 6.81 8.08
CA VAL A 23 4.22 5.77 7.53
C VAL A 23 4.60 4.38 8.04
N ALA A 24 5.89 4.08 8.20
CA ALA A 24 6.33 2.78 8.74
C ALA A 24 5.93 2.57 10.21
N ASN A 25 5.90 3.62 11.01
CA ASN A 25 5.45 3.59 12.41
C ASN A 25 3.94 3.80 12.58
N SER A 26 3.17 3.87 11.50
CA SER A 26 1.72 4.04 11.58
C SER A 26 1.04 2.77 12.06
N ALA A 27 0.08 2.92 12.98
CA ALA A 27 -0.69 1.79 13.56
C ALA A 27 -1.39 0.94 12.48
N PHE A 28 -1.79 1.57 11.38
CA PHE A 28 -2.39 0.91 10.23
C PHE A 28 -1.41 -0.05 9.53
N VAL A 29 -0.19 0.40 9.26
CA VAL A 29 0.86 -0.42 8.64
C VAL A 29 1.22 -1.59 9.55
N GLU A 30 1.34 -1.36 10.86
CA GLU A 30 1.65 -2.42 11.81
C GLU A 30 0.57 -3.51 11.81
N ARG A 31 -0.72 -3.14 11.73
CA ARG A 31 -1.84 -4.08 11.68
C ARG A 31 -1.83 -4.92 10.40
N VAL A 32 -1.53 -4.30 9.26
CA VAL A 32 -1.48 -4.98 7.95
C VAL A 32 -0.25 -5.89 7.87
N ARG A 33 0.89 -5.43 8.38
CA ARG A 33 2.13 -6.22 8.49
C ARG A 33 1.98 -7.40 9.44
N LYS A 34 1.27 -7.24 10.57
CA LYS A 34 0.92 -8.35 11.50
C LYS A 34 0.07 -9.44 10.83
N ARG A 35 -0.77 -9.07 9.86
CA ARG A 35 -1.52 -10.03 9.03
C ARG A 35 -0.64 -10.68 7.94
N GLY A 36 0.61 -10.25 7.81
CA GLY A 36 1.57 -10.76 6.83
C GLY A 36 1.26 -10.32 5.40
N PHE A 37 0.68 -9.13 5.23
CA PHE A 37 0.56 -8.46 3.94
C PHE A 37 1.68 -7.41 3.82
N GLU A 38 2.25 -7.26 2.62
CA GLU A 38 3.16 -6.16 2.32
C GLU A 38 2.39 -4.85 2.15
N VAL A 39 2.99 -3.71 2.50
CA VAL A 39 2.43 -2.38 2.27
C VAL A 39 3.44 -1.56 1.46
N VAL A 40 2.96 -0.90 0.39
CA VAL A 40 3.76 0.03 -0.41
C VAL A 40 3.76 1.39 0.29
N TYR A 41 4.95 1.93 0.54
CA TYR A 41 5.10 3.28 1.10
C TYR A 41 5.25 4.27 -0.02
N MET A 42 4.30 5.19 -0.11
CA MET A 42 4.27 6.30 -1.06
C MET A 42 4.57 7.57 -0.27
N THR A 43 5.71 8.19 -0.57
CA THR A 43 6.15 9.39 0.15
C THR A 43 6.10 10.64 -0.72
N GLU A 44 5.72 10.50 -1.98
CA GLU A 44 5.62 11.64 -2.88
C GLU A 44 4.16 12.06 -3.07
N PRO A 45 3.89 13.38 -3.13
CA PRO A 45 2.52 13.87 -3.35
C PRO A 45 1.96 13.46 -4.72
N ILE A 46 2.83 13.20 -5.71
CA ILE A 46 2.42 12.70 -7.02
C ILE A 46 1.91 11.25 -6.98
N ASP A 47 2.30 10.47 -5.97
CA ASP A 47 1.87 9.07 -5.84
C ASP A 47 0.36 8.97 -5.62
N GLU A 48 -0.22 9.87 -4.82
CA GLU A 48 -1.66 9.89 -4.54
C GLU A 48 -2.49 10.12 -5.82
N TYR A 49 -1.98 10.99 -6.69
CA TYR A 49 -2.59 11.23 -8.00
C TYR A 49 -2.46 10.01 -8.92
N CYS A 50 -1.28 9.36 -8.92
CA CYS A 50 -1.03 8.17 -9.72
C CYS A 50 -1.95 7.00 -9.32
N VAL A 51 -2.13 6.74 -8.03
CA VAL A 51 -2.98 5.63 -7.55
C VAL A 51 -4.47 5.89 -7.77
N GLN A 52 -4.92 7.14 -7.70
CA GLN A 52 -6.29 7.50 -8.06
C GLN A 52 -6.59 7.23 -9.53
N GLN A 53 -5.63 7.48 -10.43
CA GLN A 53 -5.79 7.17 -11.84
C GLN A 53 -5.67 5.69 -12.16
N LEU A 54 -4.70 4.98 -11.55
CA LEU A 54 -4.45 3.58 -11.85
C LEU A 54 -5.67 2.70 -11.51
N LYS A 55 -6.36 2.96 -10.38
CA LYS A 55 -7.50 2.19 -9.80
C LYS A 55 -7.23 0.70 -9.54
N GLU A 56 -6.68 0.00 -10.52
CA GLU A 56 -6.17 -1.36 -10.44
C GLU A 56 -4.75 -1.45 -11.01
N PHE A 57 -3.98 -2.39 -10.50
CA PHE A 57 -2.71 -2.78 -11.07
C PHE A 57 -2.67 -4.29 -11.16
N ASP A 58 -2.45 -4.81 -12.37
CA ASP A 58 -2.34 -6.26 -12.61
C ASP A 58 -3.59 -7.04 -12.12
N GLY A 59 -4.79 -6.50 -12.39
CA GLY A 59 -6.07 -7.07 -11.96
C GLY A 59 -6.36 -6.98 -10.45
N LYS A 60 -5.56 -6.21 -9.69
CA LYS A 60 -5.71 -6.05 -8.25
C LYS A 60 -6.00 -4.60 -7.90
N SER A 61 -7.04 -4.36 -7.10
CA SER A 61 -7.41 -3.01 -6.66
C SER A 61 -6.36 -2.45 -5.70
N LEU A 62 -6.05 -1.17 -5.83
CA LEU A 62 -5.21 -0.46 -4.87
C LEU A 62 -6.06 0.01 -3.70
N VAL A 63 -5.63 -0.29 -2.47
CA VAL A 63 -6.33 0.06 -1.23
C VAL A 63 -5.40 0.83 -0.32
N SER A 64 -5.81 2.05 0.06
CA SER A 64 -5.11 2.83 1.06
C SER A 64 -5.29 2.20 2.44
N VAL A 65 -4.21 2.11 3.22
CA VAL A 65 -4.26 1.65 4.61
C VAL A 65 -4.35 2.78 5.62
N THR A 66 -4.20 4.03 5.17
CA THR A 66 -4.35 5.25 5.98
C THR A 66 -5.74 5.40 6.58
#